data_AF-A0A368KNG5-F1
#
_entry.id   AF-A0A368KNG5-F1
#
_cell.length_a   1.000
_cell.length_b   1.000
_cell.length_c   1.000
_cell.angle_alpha   90.00
_cell.angle_beta   90.00
_cell.angle_gamma   90.00
#
_symmetry.space_group_name_H-M   'P 1'
#
loop_
_entity.id
_entity.type
_entity.pdbx_description
1 polymer ?
#
loop_
_entity_poly.entity_id
_entity_poly.type
_entity_poly.pdbx_seq_one_letter_code
_entity_poly.pdbx_strand_id
1 'polypeptide(L)'
;MANLRSAEVRRFALEQLEQGDKASAIDLFKNNFEPGDERRILQAIKLPENDFQRHGILTDILYVLKENADADVADLGQIVYFHTPCSFCRESAVKLLLGQNVAPAWLLEEAQYDAIEEILDQDEESE
;
A
#
# COMPACT_ATOMS: atom_id res chain seq x y z
N MET A 1 -16.17 -4.35 -18.16
CA MET A 1 -15.99 -5.78 -17.81
C MET A 1 -16.36 -5.92 -16.35
N ALA A 2 -17.23 -6.86 -15.98
CA ALA A 2 -17.76 -6.96 -14.63
C ALA A 2 -16.67 -7.42 -13.65
N ASN A 3 -16.26 -6.52 -12.75
CA ASN A 3 -15.38 -6.80 -11.61
C ASN A 3 -16.16 -7.66 -10.59
N LEU A 4 -16.19 -8.97 -10.80
CA LEU A 4 -16.86 -9.91 -9.91
C LEU A 4 -15.91 -10.33 -8.79
N ARG A 5 -16.32 -10.06 -7.54
CA ARG A 5 -15.81 -10.77 -6.36
C ARG A 5 -15.97 -12.28 -6.58
N SER A 6 -14.86 -13.02 -6.58
CA SER A 6 -14.84 -14.46 -6.76
C SER A 6 -13.86 -15.10 -5.78
N ALA A 7 -14.37 -16.06 -5.00
CA ALA A 7 -13.56 -16.82 -4.07
C ALA A 7 -12.45 -17.60 -4.79
N GLU A 8 -12.70 -18.02 -6.03
CA GLU A 8 -11.72 -18.69 -6.88
C GLU A 8 -10.59 -17.74 -7.30
N VAL A 9 -10.90 -16.49 -7.66
CA VAL A 9 -9.88 -15.48 -7.99
C VAL A 9 -9.03 -15.17 -6.77
N ARG A 10 -9.65 -15.00 -5.59
CA ARG A 10 -8.91 -14.79 -4.34
C ARG A 10 -8.00 -15.98 -4.04
N ARG A 11 -8.50 -17.21 -4.11
CA ARG A 11 -7.70 -18.42 -3.87
C ARG A 11 -6.52 -18.50 -4.84
N PHE A 12 -6.74 -18.23 -6.12
CA PHE A 12 -5.68 -18.20 -7.12
C PHE A 12 -4.64 -17.11 -6.80
N ALA A 13 -5.07 -15.91 -6.40
CA ALA A 13 -4.17 -14.84 -5.99
C ALA A 13 -3.29 -15.25 -4.81
N LEU A 14 -3.87 -15.92 -3.80
CA LEU A 14 -3.12 -16.47 -2.67
C LEU A 14 -2.09 -17.53 -3.09
N GLU A 15 -2.47 -18.45 -3.97
CA GLU A 15 -1.56 -19.47 -4.51
C GLU A 15 -0.39 -18.84 -5.29
N GLN A 16 -0.65 -17.83 -6.13
CA GLN A 16 0.38 -17.12 -6.87
C GLN A 16 1.33 -16.34 -5.96
N LEU A 17 0.76 -15.71 -4.91
CA LEU A 17 1.52 -14.98 -3.90
C LEU A 17 2.52 -15.89 -3.17
N GLU A 18 2.09 -17.11 -2.82
CA GLU A 18 2.94 -18.14 -2.19
C GLU A 18 4.02 -18.68 -3.14
N GLN A 19 3.72 -18.80 -4.44
CA GLN A 19 4.64 -19.30 -5.46
C GLN A 19 5.67 -18.26 -5.93
N GLY A 20 5.47 -16.98 -5.58
CA GLY A 20 6.43 -15.90 -5.82
C GLY A 20 6.17 -15.06 -7.07
N ASP A 21 5.04 -15.24 -7.76
CA ASP A 21 4.59 -14.35 -8.85
C ASP A 21 3.77 -13.19 -8.27
N LYS A 22 4.47 -12.15 -7.80
CA LYS A 22 3.88 -11.16 -6.88
C LYS A 22 3.15 -10.02 -7.58
N ALA A 23 3.70 -9.49 -8.67
CA ALA A 23 3.09 -8.35 -9.35
C ALA A 23 1.71 -8.73 -9.89
N SER A 24 1.64 -9.90 -10.55
CA SER A 24 0.39 -10.46 -11.08
C SER A 24 -0.60 -10.82 -9.98
N ALA A 25 -0.12 -11.35 -8.84
CA ALA A 25 -0.98 -11.76 -7.73
C ALA A 25 -1.60 -10.57 -6.98
N ILE A 26 -0.84 -9.51 -6.71
CA ILE A 26 -1.31 -8.37 -5.90
C ILE A 26 -2.49 -7.67 -6.59
N ASP A 27 -2.43 -7.46 -7.90
CA ASP A 27 -3.51 -6.84 -8.67
C ASP A 27 -4.86 -7.57 -8.51
N LEU A 28 -4.84 -8.91 -8.42
CA LEU A 28 -6.04 -9.72 -8.24
C LEU A 28 -6.77 -9.44 -6.92
N PHE A 29 -6.07 -8.96 -5.89
CA PHE A 29 -6.68 -8.60 -4.61
C PHE A 29 -7.50 -7.32 -4.70
N LYS A 30 -7.30 -6.43 -5.68
CA LYS A 30 -8.00 -5.11 -5.73
C LYS A 30 -9.51 -5.22 -5.54
N ASN A 31 -10.13 -6.24 -6.13
CA ASN A 31 -11.57 -6.52 -6.00
C ASN A 31 -11.89 -7.78 -5.19
N ASN A 32 -10.90 -8.56 -4.76
CA ASN A 32 -11.08 -9.87 -4.13
C ASN A 32 -10.38 -9.98 -2.76
N PHE A 33 -9.99 -8.85 -2.19
CA PHE A 33 -9.37 -8.76 -0.88
C PHE A 33 -10.37 -9.11 0.22
N GLU A 34 -9.90 -9.84 1.22
CA GLU A 34 -10.58 -10.04 2.50
C GLU A 34 -9.68 -9.58 3.65
N PRO A 35 -10.25 -9.07 4.77
CA PRO A 35 -9.47 -8.76 5.96
C PRO A 35 -8.58 -9.93 6.40
N GLY A 36 -7.31 -9.64 6.67
CA GLY A 36 -6.26 -10.62 6.92
C GLY A 36 -5.34 -10.89 5.72
N ASP A 37 -5.74 -10.50 4.51
CA ASP A 37 -4.90 -10.65 3.31
C ASP A 37 -3.72 -9.68 3.30
N GLU A 38 -3.83 -8.53 3.96
CA GLU A 38 -2.71 -7.61 4.17
C GLU A 38 -1.52 -8.31 4.85
N ARG A 39 -1.79 -9.19 5.82
CA ARG A 39 -0.74 -9.96 6.51
C ARG A 39 -0.11 -11.00 5.60
N ARG A 40 -0.88 -11.59 4.70
CA ARG A 40 -0.37 -12.56 3.73
C ARG A 40 0.51 -11.88 2.70
N ILE A 41 0.08 -10.72 2.20
CA ILE A 41 0.87 -9.87 1.31
C ILE A 41 2.17 -9.46 2.01
N LEU A 42 2.09 -8.98 3.25
CA LEU A 42 3.24 -8.58 4.06
C LEU A 42 4.26 -9.72 4.24
N GLN A 43 3.80 -10.95 4.54
CA GLN A 43 4.69 -12.09 4.74
C GLN A 43 5.33 -12.58 3.43
N ALA A 44 4.62 -12.44 2.31
CA ALA A 44 5.09 -12.93 1.01
C ALA A 44 5.96 -11.90 0.26
N ILE A 45 5.82 -10.60 0.55
CA ILE A 45 6.50 -9.56 -0.22
C ILE A 45 8.03 -9.70 -0.15
N LYS A 46 8.67 -9.62 -1.31
CA LYS A 46 10.11 -9.38 -1.42
C LYS A 46 10.27 -8.31 -2.46
N LEU A 47 10.78 -7.16 -2.05
CA LEU A 47 10.91 -6.01 -2.94
C LEU A 47 12.08 -6.24 -3.89
N PRO A 48 11.88 -6.05 -5.20
CA PRO A 48 12.96 -6.15 -6.17
C PRO A 48 13.93 -4.97 -6.00
N GLU A 49 15.20 -5.20 -6.32
CA GLU A 49 16.22 -4.14 -6.31
C GLU A 49 15.99 -3.12 -7.42
N ASN A 50 15.40 -3.54 -8.54
CA ASN A 50 15.07 -2.66 -9.66
C ASN A 50 13.93 -1.70 -9.29
N ASP A 51 14.20 -0.39 -9.37
CA ASP A 51 13.25 0.66 -9.01
C ASP A 51 11.93 0.60 -9.76
N PHE A 52 11.95 0.30 -11.06
CA PHE A 52 10.74 0.22 -11.88
C PHE A 52 9.84 -0.93 -11.42
N GLN A 53 10.41 -2.11 -11.19
CA GLN A 53 9.67 -3.26 -10.67
C GLN A 53 9.18 -3.03 -9.24
N ARG A 54 10.01 -2.39 -8.40
CA ARG A 54 9.67 -2.08 -7.01
C ARG A 54 8.53 -1.08 -6.96
N HIS A 55 8.60 -0.04 -7.78
CA HIS A 55 7.53 0.93 -7.96
C HIS A 55 6.22 0.26 -8.37
N GLY A 56 6.24 -0.65 -9.35
CA GLY A 56 5.05 -1.39 -9.77
C GLY A 56 4.39 -2.16 -8.61
N ILE A 57 5.16 -3.00 -7.93
CA ILE A 57 4.65 -3.81 -6.80
C ILE A 57 4.09 -2.93 -5.68
N LEU A 58 4.81 -1.88 -5.27
CA LEU A 58 4.36 -1.00 -4.19
C LEU A 58 3.12 -0.19 -4.58
N THR A 59 3.00 0.19 -5.86
CA THR A 59 1.82 0.87 -6.39
C THR A 59 0.60 -0.06 -6.36
N ASP A 60 0.76 -1.33 -6.75
CA ASP A 60 -0.34 -2.29 -6.69
C ASP A 60 -0.81 -2.55 -5.26
N ILE A 61 0.13 -2.66 -4.30
CA ILE A 61 -0.21 -2.78 -2.87
C ILE A 61 -1.00 -1.56 -2.41
N LEU A 62 -0.49 -0.35 -2.71
CA LEU A 62 -1.14 0.89 -2.34
C LEU A 62 -2.57 0.97 -2.88
N TYR A 63 -2.80 0.54 -4.13
CA TYR A 63 -4.14 0.49 -4.70
C TYR A 63 -5.03 -0.56 -4.04
N VAL A 64 -4.53 -1.76 -3.74
CA VAL A 64 -5.29 -2.76 -3.00
C VAL A 64 -5.75 -2.21 -1.66
N LEU A 65 -4.88 -1.53 -0.92
CA LEU A 65 -5.24 -0.94 0.37
C LEU A 65 -6.25 0.21 0.23
N LYS A 66 -6.08 1.10 -0.75
CA LYS A 66 -7.00 2.22 -1.01
C LYS A 66 -8.42 1.77 -1.36
N GLU A 67 -8.55 0.71 -2.15
CA GLU A 67 -9.86 0.18 -2.59
C GLU A 67 -10.55 -0.66 -1.51
N ASN A 68 -9.86 -1.01 -0.42
CA ASN A 68 -10.38 -1.88 0.63
C ASN A 68 -10.27 -1.20 2.00
N ALA A 69 -11.31 -0.44 2.36
CA ALA A 69 -11.35 0.35 3.59
C ALA A 69 -11.19 -0.46 4.90
N ASP A 70 -11.55 -1.74 4.87
CA ASP A 70 -11.41 -2.65 6.02
C ASP A 70 -10.00 -3.28 6.15
N ALA A 71 -9.09 -2.98 5.21
CA ALA A 71 -7.71 -3.45 5.28
C ALA A 71 -6.96 -2.75 6.42
N ASP A 72 -6.17 -3.51 7.18
CA ASP A 72 -5.18 -2.94 8.09
C ASP A 72 -3.99 -2.41 7.28
N VAL A 73 -3.88 -1.08 7.20
CA VAL A 73 -2.89 -0.41 6.35
C VAL A 73 -1.57 -0.14 7.06
N ALA A 74 -1.44 -0.41 8.36
CA ALA A 74 -0.34 0.10 9.18
C ALA A 74 1.04 -0.35 8.66
N ASP A 75 1.26 -1.66 8.52
CA ASP A 75 2.58 -2.18 8.13
C ASP A 75 2.86 -2.00 6.63
N LEU A 76 1.89 -2.34 5.77
CA LEU A 76 2.07 -2.23 4.33
C LEU A 76 2.15 -0.77 3.87
N GLY A 77 1.40 0.14 4.49
CA GLY A 77 1.49 1.57 4.22
C GLY A 77 2.86 2.14 4.56
N GLN A 78 3.44 1.75 5.70
CA GLN A 78 4.82 2.11 6.07
C GLN A 78 5.85 1.54 5.07
N ILE A 79 5.68 0.29 4.64
CA ILE A 79 6.56 -0.33 3.62
C ILE A 79 6.50 0.44 2.30
N VAL A 80 5.29 0.82 1.85
CA VAL A 80 5.13 1.63 0.64
C VAL A 80 5.86 2.95 0.79
N TYR A 81 5.64 3.67 1.89
CA TYR A 81 6.30 4.96 2.15
C TYR A 81 7.83 4.84 2.13
N PHE A 82 8.38 3.86 2.87
CA PHE A 82 9.82 3.75 3.06
C PHE A 82 10.55 3.31 1.79
N HIS A 83 9.97 2.40 1.00
CA HIS A 83 10.69 1.75 -0.10
C HIS A 83 10.33 2.25 -1.51
N THR A 84 9.27 3.05 -1.65
CA THR A 84 8.91 3.57 -2.97
C THR A 84 9.93 4.63 -3.43
N PRO A 85 10.36 4.60 -4.71
CA PRO A 85 11.20 5.66 -5.27
C PRO A 85 10.40 6.90 -5.69
N CYS A 86 9.07 6.92 -5.51
CA CYS A 86 8.16 7.92 -6.05
C CYS A 86 7.54 8.79 -4.95
N SER A 87 7.73 10.11 -5.01
CA SER A 87 7.17 11.07 -4.04
C SER A 87 5.64 11.04 -3.99
N PHE A 88 4.96 10.92 -5.13
CA PHE A 88 3.49 10.78 -5.16
C PHE A 88 2.98 9.50 -4.47
N CYS A 89 3.75 8.41 -4.55
CA CYS A 89 3.42 7.18 -3.84
C CYS A 89 3.66 7.33 -2.32
N ARG A 90 4.72 8.05 -1.92
CA ARG A 90 4.96 8.40 -0.51
C ARG A 90 3.80 9.20 0.05
N GLU A 91 3.42 10.28 -0.63
CA GLU A 91 2.28 11.11 -0.26
C GLU A 91 1.00 10.28 -0.08
N SER A 92 0.72 9.43 -1.06
CA SER A 92 -0.45 8.57 -1.03
C SER A 92 -0.44 7.59 0.15
N ALA A 93 0.73 7.09 0.53
CA ALA A 93 0.88 6.22 1.70
C ALA A 93 0.66 7.00 2.99
N VAL A 94 1.19 8.22 3.11
CA VAL A 94 0.96 9.12 4.27
C VAL A 94 -0.54 9.37 4.42
N LYS A 95 -1.22 9.80 3.35
CA LYS A 95 -2.67 10.05 3.33
C LYS A 95 -3.48 8.82 3.73
N LEU A 96 -3.09 7.63 3.24
CA LEU A 96 -3.74 6.38 3.59
C LEU A 96 -3.60 6.05 5.10
N LEU A 97 -2.38 6.16 5.64
CA LEU A 97 -2.09 5.91 7.05
C LEU A 97 -2.80 6.90 7.98
N LEU A 98 -2.82 8.19 7.60
CA LEU A 98 -3.56 9.23 8.32
C LEU A 98 -5.08 8.98 8.28
N GLY A 99 -5.61 8.58 7.12
CA GLY A 99 -7.03 8.30 6.94
C GLY A 99 -7.56 7.17 7.84
N GLN A 100 -6.69 6.26 8.29
CA GLN A 100 -7.02 5.23 9.26
C GLN A 100 -6.49 5.51 10.68
N ASN A 101 -5.90 6.68 10.92
CA ASN A 101 -5.32 7.07 12.21
C ASN A 101 -4.26 6.07 12.74
N VAL A 102 -3.44 5.55 11.82
CA VAL A 102 -2.35 4.59 12.12
C VAL A 102 -0.98 5.09 11.66
N ALA A 103 -0.89 6.34 11.18
CA ALA A 103 0.39 6.94 10.81
C ALA A 103 1.29 7.09 12.05
N PRO A 104 2.50 6.51 12.05
CA PRO A 104 3.41 6.68 13.17
C PRO A 104 4.06 8.06 13.14
N ALA A 105 4.32 8.64 14.31
CA ALA A 105 4.86 10.00 14.43
C ALA A 105 6.16 10.21 13.63
N TRP A 106 7.09 9.25 13.67
CA TRP A 106 8.35 9.33 12.92
C TRP A 106 8.16 9.48 11.40
N LEU A 107 7.09 8.88 10.86
CA LEU A 107 6.80 8.93 9.42
C LEU A 107 6.23 10.28 9.04
N LEU A 108 5.41 10.88 9.90
CA LEU A 108 4.89 12.24 9.70
C LEU A 108 6.02 13.27 9.81
N GLU A 109 6.91 13.09 10.79
CA GLU A 109 8.12 13.91 10.92
C GLU A 109 9.03 13.80 9.69
N GLU A 110 9.23 12.62 9.12
CA GLU A 110 10.01 12.47 7.88
C GLU A 110 9.28 13.10 6.67
N ALA A 111 7.96 12.90 6.59
CA ALA A 111 7.15 13.35 5.46
C ALA A 111 7.14 14.87 5.27
N GLN A 112 7.40 15.66 6.32
CA GLN A 112 7.55 17.13 6.20
C GLN A 112 8.72 17.54 5.29
N TYR A 113 9.72 16.65 5.13
CA TYR A 113 10.89 16.88 4.30
C TYR A 113 10.75 16.29 2.90
N ASP A 114 9.69 15.52 2.65
CA ASP A 114 9.36 15.12 1.29
C ASP A 114 8.95 16.38 0.51
N ALA A 115 9.48 16.55 -0.71
CA ALA A 115 9.15 17.67 -1.59
C ALA A 115 7.75 17.53 -2.20
N ILE A 116 6.74 17.42 -1.34
CA ILE A 116 5.32 17.29 -1.66
C ILE A 116 4.66 18.57 -1.12
N GLU A 117 4.13 19.40 -2.02
CA GLU A 117 3.62 20.73 -1.67
C GLU A 117 2.47 20.72 -0.65
N GLU A 118 1.76 19.59 -0.47
CA GLU A 118 0.53 19.51 0.36
C GLU A 118 0.76 19.10 1.83
N ILE A 119 1.97 18.66 2.23
CA ILE A 119 2.25 18.23 3.63
C ILE A 119 2.66 19.41 4.54
N LEU A 120 3.07 20.54 3.96
CA LEU A 120 3.64 21.67 4.70
C LEU A 120 2.61 22.57 5.42
N ASP A 121 1.30 22.35 5.21
CA ASP A 121 0.24 23.27 5.67
C ASP A 121 -0.55 22.80 6.91
N GLN A 122 -0.19 21.68 7.55
CA GLN A 122 -0.99 21.15 8.68
C GLN A 122 -0.62 21.72 10.07
N ASP A 123 0.39 22.59 10.17
CA ASP A 123 0.83 23.20 11.43
C ASP A 123 0.15 24.56 11.76
N GLU A 124 -0.75 25.09 10.92
CA GLU A 124 -1.35 26.42 11.13
C GLU A 124 -2.71 26.46 11.86
N GLU A 125 -3.35 25.34 12.21
CA GLU A 125 -4.61 25.34 12.98
C GLU A 125 -4.42 24.86 14.43
N SER A 126 -3.73 25.67 15.23
CA SER A 126 -3.73 25.56 16.69
C SER A 126 -3.50 26.93 17.33
N GLU A 127 -4.47 27.84 17.18
CA GLU A 127 -4.61 29.04 18.03
C GLU A 127 -5.58 28.80 19.19
#